data_AF-T0YDK2-F1
#
_entry.id   AF-T0YDK2-F1
#
_cell.length_a   1.000
_cell.length_b   1.000
_cell.length_c   1.000
_cell.angle_alpha   90.00
_cell.angle_beta   90.00
_cell.angle_gamma   90.00
#
_symmetry.space_group_name_H-M   'P 1'
#
loop_
_entity.id
_entity.type
_entity.pdbx_description
1 polymer ?
#
loop_
_entity_poly.entity_id
_entity_poly.type
_entity_poly.pdbx_seq_one_letter_code
_entity_poly.pdbx_strand_id
1 'polypeptide(L)'
;TILNLRGVAPDVQELIVTRVATSFFDQRKRGKIPPLFLVLEEAHNFCPQQGQALSSRILKTIASEGRKFGLGLCVVSQRPARVDKSVLSQCAAQLILQVTNPLDVRAIAQSIEGLTDGMTEIIQGLPIGTCLVTGGGFTTPLFCEVRPRASRHGGESIKIVPNS
;
A
#
# COMPACT_ATOMS: atom_id res chain seq x y z
N THR A 1 7.50 12.45 -8.49
CA THR A 1 6.59 12.45 -9.65
C THR A 1 5.26 11.83 -9.24
N ILE A 2 4.13 12.37 -9.71
CA ILE A 2 2.80 11.81 -9.46
C ILE A 2 2.19 11.45 -10.82
N LEU A 3 1.71 10.21 -10.96
CA LEU A 3 0.93 9.76 -12.11
C LEU A 3 -0.54 9.69 -11.69
N ASN A 4 -1.35 10.64 -12.14
CA ASN A 4 -2.78 10.66 -11.81
C ASN A 4 -3.56 9.81 -12.81
N LEU A 5 -4.14 8.71 -12.34
CA LEU A 5 -4.93 7.78 -13.15
C LEU A 5 -6.45 7.97 -12.96
N ARG A 6 -6.87 9.01 -12.24
CA ARG A 6 -8.28 9.30 -12.01
C ARG A 6 -9.02 9.53 -13.33
N GLY A 7 -10.15 8.85 -13.51
CA GLY A 7 -10.99 8.94 -14.72
C GLY A 7 -10.51 8.08 -15.89
N VAL A 8 -9.37 7.39 -15.76
CA VAL A 8 -8.91 6.39 -16.74
C VAL A 8 -9.66 5.08 -16.50
N ALA A 9 -10.02 4.37 -17.57
CA ALA A 9 -10.69 3.07 -17.46
C ALA A 9 -9.79 2.04 -16.73
N PRO A 10 -10.36 1.15 -15.88
CA PRO A 10 -9.56 0.27 -15.00
C PRO A 10 -8.53 -0.60 -15.73
N ASP A 11 -8.89 -1.16 -16.89
CA ASP A 11 -8.02 -1.96 -17.75
C ASP A 11 -6.82 -1.15 -18.25
N VAL A 12 -7.04 0.12 -18.61
CA VAL A 12 -5.99 1.04 -19.03
C VAL A 12 -5.10 1.45 -17.85
N GLN A 13 -5.67 1.67 -16.66
CA GLN A 13 -4.88 1.95 -15.45
C GLN A 13 -3.91 0.80 -15.16
N GLU A 14 -4.42 -0.43 -15.23
CA GLU A 14 -3.66 -1.64 -14.99
C GLU A 14 -2.53 -1.84 -16.01
N LEU A 15 -2.80 -1.57 -17.29
CA LEU A 15 -1.79 -1.58 -18.34
C LEU A 15 -0.69 -0.53 -18.08
N ILE A 16 -1.07 0.69 -17.70
CA ILE A 16 -0.13 1.77 -17.38
C ILE A 16 0.75 1.37 -16.19
N VAL A 17 0.14 0.91 -15.09
CA VAL A 17 0.88 0.47 -13.89
C VAL A 17 1.84 -0.66 -14.23
N THR A 18 1.38 -1.66 -14.98
CA THR A 18 2.22 -2.78 -15.43
C THR A 18 3.43 -2.26 -16.21
N ARG A 19 3.19 -1.43 -17.23
CA ARG A 19 4.26 -0.94 -18.11
C ARG A 19 5.27 -0.07 -17.37
N VAL A 20 4.79 0.83 -16.51
CA VAL A 20 5.63 1.72 -15.70
C VAL A 20 6.47 0.92 -14.71
N ALA A 21 5.84 0.00 -13.96
CA ALA A 21 6.52 -0.85 -12.99
C ALA A 21 7.61 -1.72 -13.66
N THR A 22 7.29 -2.36 -14.79
CA THR A 22 8.26 -3.16 -15.55
C THR A 22 9.41 -2.30 -16.05
N SER A 23 9.12 -1.14 -16.63
CA SER A 23 10.14 -0.23 -17.14
C SER A 23 11.08 0.26 -16.03
N PHE A 24 10.55 0.63 -14.86
CA PHE A 24 11.39 1.03 -13.73
C PHE A 24 12.24 -0.12 -13.22
N PHE A 25 11.68 -1.32 -13.07
CA PHE A 25 12.45 -2.48 -12.62
C PHE A 25 13.60 -2.81 -13.59
N ASP A 26 13.33 -2.84 -14.90
CA ASP A 26 14.33 -3.12 -15.92
C ASP A 26 15.43 -2.04 -15.98
N GLN A 27 15.05 -0.77 -15.89
CA GLN A 27 16.01 0.33 -15.88
C GLN A 27 16.86 0.35 -14.61
N ARG A 28 16.29 0.00 -13.45
CA ARG A 28 17.03 -0.16 -12.19
C ARG A 28 18.00 -1.33 -12.24
N LYS A 29 17.60 -2.48 -12.80
CA LYS A 29 18.51 -3.61 -13.04
C LYS A 29 19.70 -3.25 -13.93
N ARG A 30 19.49 -2.35 -14.89
CA ARG A 30 20.54 -1.86 -15.81
C ARG A 30 21.31 -0.65 -15.28
N GLY A 31 21.00 -0.15 -14.07
CA GLY A 31 21.64 1.03 -13.49
C GLY A 31 21.40 2.34 -14.26
N LYS A 32 20.35 2.42 -15.09
CA LYS A 32 20.10 3.58 -15.98
C LYS A 32 19.38 4.75 -15.31
N ILE A 33 18.69 4.49 -14.20
CA ILE A 33 17.95 5.49 -13.43
C ILE A 33 18.35 5.40 -11.96
N PRO A 34 18.26 6.49 -11.16
CA PRO A 34 18.60 6.44 -9.75
C PRO A 34 17.63 5.55 -8.95
N PRO A 35 17.99 5.14 -7.72
CA PRO A 35 17.07 4.49 -6.80
C PRO A 35 15.78 5.29 -6.64
N LEU A 36 14.66 4.58 -6.55
CA LEU A 36 13.35 5.22 -6.42
C LEU A 36 12.41 4.36 -5.58
N PHE A 37 11.34 4.99 -5.14
CA PHE A 37 10.31 4.38 -4.34
C PHE A 37 8.97 4.50 -5.07
N LEU A 38 8.39 3.37 -5.46
CA LEU A 38 7.10 3.30 -6.15
C LEU A 38 6.00 3.21 -5.10
N VAL A 39 5.14 4.22 -5.05
CA VAL A 39 3.96 4.24 -4.16
C VAL A 39 2.72 3.93 -4.99
N LEU A 40 1.97 2.91 -4.58
CA LEU A 40 0.79 2.41 -5.27
C LEU A 40 -0.44 2.57 -4.37
N GLU A 41 -1.26 3.56 -4.68
CA GLU A 41 -2.59 3.76 -4.09
C GLU A 41 -3.57 2.71 -4.61
N GLU A 42 -4.58 2.37 -3.79
CA GLU A 42 -5.61 1.39 -4.13
C GLU A 42 -5.02 0.05 -4.61
N ALA A 43 -3.97 -0.42 -3.93
CA ALA A 43 -3.14 -1.54 -4.37
C ALA A 43 -3.92 -2.84 -4.66
N HIS A 44 -5.07 -3.03 -4.01
CA HIS A 44 -5.94 -4.18 -4.24
C HIS A 44 -6.51 -4.26 -5.66
N ASN A 45 -6.49 -3.18 -6.43
CA ASN A 45 -6.87 -3.17 -7.85
C ASN A 45 -5.75 -3.69 -8.77
N PHE A 46 -4.50 -3.65 -8.32
CA PHE A 46 -3.31 -3.93 -9.16
C PHE A 46 -2.57 -5.19 -8.74
N CYS A 47 -2.71 -5.62 -7.50
CA CYS A 47 -2.24 -6.91 -7.01
C CYS A 47 -3.29 -7.54 -6.08
N PRO A 48 -4.46 -7.92 -6.62
CA PRO A 48 -5.52 -8.50 -5.81
C PRO A 48 -5.15 -9.88 -5.26
N GLN A 49 -5.64 -10.20 -4.07
CA GLN A 49 -5.54 -11.55 -3.46
C GLN A 49 -6.34 -12.61 -4.24
N GLN A 50 -7.47 -12.21 -4.84
CA GLN A 50 -8.33 -13.08 -5.64
C GLN A 50 -8.49 -12.49 -7.05
N GLY A 51 -8.46 -13.37 -8.05
CA GLY A 51 -8.39 -12.97 -9.46
C GLY A 51 -6.95 -12.73 -9.92
N GLN A 52 -6.80 -12.18 -11.11
CA GLN A 52 -5.50 -11.83 -11.67
C GLN A 52 -5.55 -10.41 -12.21
N ALA A 53 -4.49 -9.67 -11.90
CA ALA A 53 -4.15 -8.44 -12.59
C ALA A 53 -2.82 -8.65 -13.35
N LEU A 54 -2.71 -8.12 -14.56
CA LEU A 54 -1.51 -7.96 -15.37
C LEU A 54 -0.34 -7.42 -14.54
N SER A 55 -0.60 -6.46 -13.65
CA SER A 55 0.41 -5.86 -12.79
C SER A 55 0.85 -6.77 -11.63
N SER A 56 0.07 -7.79 -11.26
CA SER A 56 0.36 -8.64 -10.10
C SER A 56 1.74 -9.28 -10.18
N ARG A 57 2.13 -9.79 -11.35
CA ARG A 57 3.42 -10.47 -11.52
C ARG A 57 4.59 -9.54 -11.25
N ILE A 58 4.59 -8.36 -11.88
CA ILE A 58 5.70 -7.42 -11.73
C ILE A 58 5.74 -6.82 -10.32
N LEU A 59 4.58 -6.52 -9.71
CA LEU A 59 4.52 -6.00 -8.35
C LEU A 59 5.06 -7.00 -7.33
N LYS A 60 4.75 -8.29 -7.48
CA LYS A 60 5.35 -9.37 -6.66
C LYS A 60 6.86 -9.44 -6.82
N THR A 61 7.36 -9.36 -8.06
CA THR A 61 8.80 -9.35 -8.32
C THR A 61 9.48 -8.12 -7.71
N ILE A 62 8.87 -6.94 -7.80
CA ILE A 62 9.41 -5.74 -7.16
C ILE A 62 9.40 -5.88 -5.64
N ALA A 63 8.33 -6.43 -5.05
CA ALA A 63 8.25 -6.64 -3.61
C ALA A 63 9.37 -7.56 -3.10
N SER A 64 9.67 -8.65 -3.82
CA SER A 64 10.70 -9.63 -3.40
C SER A 64 12.14 -9.27 -3.78
N GLU A 65 12.34 -8.61 -4.93
CA GLU A 65 13.67 -8.37 -5.49
C GLU A 65 14.05 -6.90 -5.61
N GLY A 66 13.08 -5.98 -5.58
CA GLY A 66 13.28 -4.56 -5.84
C GLY A 66 14.37 -3.94 -4.97
N ARG A 67 14.46 -4.34 -3.69
CA ARG A 67 15.50 -3.89 -2.76
C ARG A 67 16.93 -4.15 -3.28
N LYS A 68 17.17 -5.29 -3.93
CA LYS A 68 18.48 -5.64 -4.51
C LYS A 68 18.93 -4.62 -5.57
N PHE A 69 17.96 -3.98 -6.22
CA PHE A 69 18.17 -3.01 -7.28
C PHE A 69 17.76 -1.60 -6.86
N GLY A 70 17.64 -1.29 -5.56
CA GLY A 70 17.25 0.05 -5.10
C GLY A 70 15.91 0.55 -5.67
N LEU A 71 14.96 -0.36 -5.90
CA LEU A 71 13.58 -0.06 -6.22
C LEU A 71 12.71 -0.46 -5.04
N GLY A 72 12.31 0.50 -4.22
CA GLY A 72 11.36 0.25 -3.14
C GLY A 72 9.92 0.28 -3.63
N LEU A 73 9.05 -0.44 -2.92
CA LEU A 73 7.61 -0.48 -3.17
C LEU A 73 6.88 -0.13 -1.87
N CYS A 74 5.87 0.71 -1.97
CA CYS A 74 4.87 0.94 -0.94
C CYS A 74 3.49 0.75 -1.53
N VAL A 75 2.70 -0.07 -0.87
CA VAL A 75 1.31 -0.34 -1.20
C VAL A 75 0.42 0.34 -0.18
N VAL A 76 -0.58 1.07 -0.66
CA VAL A 76 -1.57 1.75 0.17
C VAL A 76 -2.94 1.17 -0.19
N SER A 77 -3.69 0.73 0.83
CA SER A 77 -5.02 0.16 0.66
C SER A 77 -5.81 0.26 1.96
N GLN A 78 -7.07 0.65 1.83
CA GLN A 78 -8.12 0.53 2.84
C GLN A 78 -8.71 -0.89 2.94
N ARG A 79 -8.36 -1.79 2.01
CA ARG A 79 -8.78 -3.19 1.96
C ARG A 79 -7.57 -4.14 1.93
N PRO A 80 -6.76 -4.22 3.00
CA PRO A 80 -5.59 -5.10 3.03
C PRO A 80 -5.94 -6.57 2.79
N ALA A 81 -7.11 -7.07 3.20
CA ALA A 81 -7.51 -8.46 2.92
C ALA A 81 -7.70 -8.76 1.42
N ARG A 82 -7.86 -7.73 0.60
CA ARG A 82 -7.98 -7.84 -0.86
C ARG A 82 -6.65 -7.69 -1.59
N VAL A 83 -5.56 -7.36 -0.90
CA VAL A 83 -4.21 -7.27 -1.47
C VAL A 83 -3.53 -8.62 -1.38
N ASP A 84 -2.75 -8.97 -2.40
CA ASP A 84 -1.98 -10.21 -2.46
C ASP A 84 -1.07 -10.37 -1.23
N LYS A 85 -1.24 -11.51 -0.53
CA LYS A 85 -0.51 -11.83 0.70
C LYS A 85 0.99 -11.90 0.50
N SER A 86 1.47 -12.36 -0.66
CA SER A 86 2.91 -12.39 -0.93
C SER A 86 3.48 -10.98 -1.08
N VAL A 87 2.69 -10.01 -1.54
CA VAL A 87 3.12 -8.60 -1.55
C VAL A 87 3.14 -8.03 -0.13
N LEU A 88 2.07 -8.24 0.65
CA LEU A 88 1.99 -7.75 2.04
C LEU A 88 3.11 -8.33 2.94
N SER A 89 3.35 -9.64 2.88
CA SER A 89 4.41 -10.29 3.66
C SER A 89 5.83 -9.86 3.28
N GLN A 90 6.03 -9.24 2.12
CA GLN A 90 7.32 -8.69 1.71
C GLN A 90 7.49 -7.21 2.10
N CYS A 91 6.45 -6.57 2.64
CA CYS A 91 6.55 -5.22 3.17
C CYS A 91 7.33 -5.25 4.49
N ALA A 92 8.60 -4.84 4.44
CA ALA A 92 9.49 -4.84 5.59
C ALA A 92 9.04 -3.88 6.71
N ALA A 93 8.27 -2.84 6.39
CA ALA A 93 7.68 -1.93 7.36
C ALA A 93 6.21 -1.71 7.02
N GLN A 94 5.36 -1.60 8.04
CA GLN A 94 3.93 -1.33 7.89
C GLN A 94 3.52 -0.15 8.75
N LEU A 95 2.68 0.72 8.18
CA LEU A 95 2.04 1.82 8.89
C LEU A 95 0.53 1.56 8.87
N ILE A 96 0.00 1.18 10.02
CA ILE A 96 -1.37 0.69 10.17
C ILE A 96 -2.16 1.77 10.86
N LEU A 97 -3.12 2.35 10.14
CA LEU A 97 -4.12 3.24 10.71
C LEU A 97 -5.32 2.45 11.20
N GLN A 98 -6.36 3.14 11.68
CA GLN A 98 -7.58 2.50 12.12
C GLN A 98 -8.20 1.64 11.01
N VAL A 99 -8.41 0.36 11.32
CA VAL A 99 -9.11 -0.60 10.45
C VAL A 99 -10.16 -1.32 11.28
N THR A 100 -11.42 -1.21 10.89
CA THR A 100 -12.55 -1.77 11.67
C THR A 100 -13.02 -3.12 11.15
N ASN A 101 -12.85 -3.40 9.86
CA ASN A 101 -13.32 -4.63 9.25
C ASN A 101 -12.51 -5.85 9.75
N PRO A 102 -13.14 -6.88 10.34
CA PRO A 102 -12.43 -8.02 10.92
C PRO A 102 -11.56 -8.80 9.93
N LEU A 103 -11.96 -8.88 8.65
CA LEU A 103 -11.17 -9.56 7.62
C LEU A 103 -9.89 -8.80 7.32
N ASP A 104 -9.99 -7.46 7.24
CA ASP A 104 -8.87 -6.57 6.98
C ASP A 104 -7.91 -6.54 8.19
N VAL A 105 -8.42 -6.49 9.42
CA VAL A 105 -7.63 -6.60 10.65
C VAL A 105 -6.88 -7.94 10.70
N ARG A 106 -7.56 -9.05 10.38
CA ARG A 106 -6.94 -10.37 10.34
C ARG A 106 -5.83 -10.45 9.28
N ALA A 107 -6.04 -9.85 8.11
CA ALA A 107 -5.03 -9.83 7.06
C ALA A 107 -3.78 -9.05 7.50
N ILE A 108 -3.95 -7.90 8.16
CA ILE A 108 -2.85 -7.14 8.78
C ILE A 108 -2.15 -8.00 9.82
N ALA A 109 -2.90 -8.61 10.75
CA ALA A 109 -2.33 -9.39 11.83
C ALA A 109 -1.52 -10.59 11.33
N GLN A 110 -1.98 -11.27 10.27
CA GLN A 110 -1.26 -12.36 9.62
C GLN A 110 0.03 -11.92 8.92
N SER A 111 0.16 -10.63 8.59
CA SER A 111 1.34 -10.09 7.91
C SER A 111 2.42 -9.57 8.85
N ILE A 112 2.14 -9.51 10.15
CA ILE A 112 3.06 -8.99 11.17
C ILE A 112 3.57 -10.16 12.02
N GLU A 113 4.88 -10.37 12.01
CA GLU A 113 5.50 -11.37 12.89
C GLU A 113 5.42 -10.93 14.36
N GLY A 114 5.03 -11.86 15.24
CA GLY A 114 5.00 -11.62 16.69
C GLY A 114 3.80 -10.81 17.20
N LEU A 115 2.74 -10.63 16.40
CA LEU A 115 1.53 -9.96 16.86
C LEU A 115 0.75 -10.83 17.87
N THR A 116 0.36 -10.24 19.00
CA THR A 116 -0.52 -10.87 20.00
C THR A 116 -1.99 -10.58 19.68
N ASP A 117 -2.91 -11.43 20.16
CA ASP A 117 -4.35 -11.26 19.94
C ASP A 117 -4.82 -9.84 20.35
N GLY A 118 -4.29 -9.32 21.46
CA GLY A 118 -4.59 -7.98 22.00
C GLY A 118 -4.28 -6.79 21.08
N MET A 119 -3.47 -6.98 20.02
CA MET A 119 -3.20 -5.91 19.06
C MET A 119 -4.31 -5.72 18.03
N THR A 120 -5.17 -6.72 17.85
CA THR A 120 -6.29 -6.62 16.91
C THR A 120 -7.33 -5.62 17.41
N GLU A 121 -7.65 -5.63 18.71
CA GLU A 121 -8.54 -4.64 19.33
C GLU A 121 -7.95 -3.23 19.28
N ILE A 122 -6.63 -3.12 19.47
CA ILE A 122 -5.91 -1.85 19.36
C ILE A 122 -6.07 -1.25 17.96
N ILE A 123 -5.80 -2.02 16.90
CA ILE A 123 -5.91 -1.55 15.51
C ILE A 123 -7.32 -1.03 15.21
N GLN A 124 -8.35 -1.70 15.72
CA GLN A 124 -9.74 -1.27 15.56
C GLN A 124 -10.07 0.02 16.32
N GLY A 125 -9.45 0.21 17.48
CA GLY A 125 -9.64 1.36 18.36
C GLY A 125 -8.71 2.56 18.11
N LEU A 126 -7.81 2.49 17.12
CA LEU A 126 -6.85 3.56 16.86
C LEU A 126 -7.56 4.90 16.59
N PRO A 127 -7.18 6.00 17.28
CA PRO A 127 -7.69 7.33 16.99
C PRO A 127 -7.30 7.81 15.58
N ILE A 128 -8.12 8.70 15.02
CA ILE A 128 -7.77 9.39 13.77
C ILE A 128 -6.48 10.19 13.98
N GLY A 129 -5.54 10.03 13.06
CA GLY A 129 -4.22 10.66 13.15
C GLY A 129 -3.22 9.87 13.97
N THR A 130 -3.55 8.68 14.47
CA THR A 130 -2.60 7.75 15.07
C THR A 130 -2.35 6.57 14.14
N CYS A 131 -1.11 6.08 14.10
CA CYS A 131 -0.77 4.83 13.43
C CYS A 131 0.07 3.91 14.32
N LEU A 132 -0.11 2.62 14.11
CA LEU A 132 0.77 1.56 14.60
C LEU A 132 1.83 1.30 13.53
N VAL A 133 3.10 1.40 13.90
CA VAL A 133 4.24 1.16 13.02
C VAL A 133 4.90 -0.16 13.42
N THR A 134 5.07 -1.07 12.47
CA THR A 134 5.72 -2.37 12.67
C THR A 134 6.80 -2.63 11.63
N GLY A 135 7.76 -3.51 11.95
CA GLY A 135 8.87 -3.84 11.07
C GLY A 135 9.91 -2.72 10.97
N GLY A 136 10.60 -2.59 9.83
CA GLY A 136 11.51 -1.48 9.57
C GLY A 136 12.77 -1.43 10.45
N GLY A 137 13.09 -2.52 11.14
CA GLY A 137 14.18 -2.58 12.13
C GLY A 137 13.72 -2.37 13.58
N PHE A 138 12.42 -2.12 13.82
CA PHE A 138 11.85 -2.09 15.16
C PHE A 138 11.56 -3.51 15.66
N THR A 139 11.92 -3.79 16.91
CA THR A 139 11.68 -5.09 17.57
C THR A 139 10.28 -5.20 18.16
N THR A 140 9.60 -4.07 18.38
CA THR A 140 8.24 -4.00 18.92
C THR A 140 7.44 -2.96 18.14
N PRO A 141 6.11 -3.14 18.02
CA PRO A 141 5.24 -2.14 17.41
C PRO A 141 5.27 -0.79 18.15
N LEU A 142 5.30 0.30 17.40
CA LEU A 142 5.32 1.67 17.92
C LEU A 142 4.03 2.41 17.60
N PHE A 143 3.51 3.17 18.56
CA PHE A 143 2.43 4.13 18.29
C PHE A 143 3.03 5.47 17.87
N CYS A 144 2.52 6.03 16.79
CA CYS A 144 2.96 7.32 16.28
C CYS A 144 1.77 8.22 15.97
N GLU A 145 1.92 9.51 16.27
CA GLU A 145 1.00 10.54 15.82
C GLU A 145 1.40 11.03 14.43
N VAL A 146 0.49 10.91 13.49
CA VAL A 146 0.61 11.41 12.13
C VAL A 146 0.17 12.87 12.12
N ARG A 147 1.15 13.76 11.94
CA ARG A 147 0.88 15.20 11.84
C ARG A 147 -0.16 15.52 10.76
N PRO A 148 -0.98 16.57 10.94
CA PRO A 148 -1.81 17.09 9.89
C PRO A 148 -0.99 17.44 8.64
N ARG A 149 -1.57 17.13 7.48
CA ARG A 149 -0.98 17.44 6.19
C ARG A 149 -0.88 18.97 6.02
N ALA A 150 0.29 19.45 5.57
CA ALA A 150 0.53 20.87 5.31
C ALA A 150 0.29 21.32 3.85
N SER A 151 -0.06 20.41 2.93
CA SER A 151 -0.27 20.71 1.50
C SER A 151 -1.74 20.65 1.08
N ARG A 152 -2.11 21.43 0.05
CA ARG A 152 -3.49 21.56 -0.46
C ARG A 152 -4.07 20.25 -1.00
N HIS A 153 -5.33 19.97 -0.69
CA HIS A 153 -6.05 18.78 -1.12
C HIS A 153 -6.64 18.95 -2.54
N GLY A 154 -6.63 17.88 -3.35
CA GLY A 154 -7.25 17.87 -4.70
C GLY A 154 -8.50 16.99 -4.81
N GLY A 155 -8.90 16.34 -3.73
CA GLY A 155 -10.05 15.43 -3.66
C GLY A 155 -11.15 15.95 -2.75
N GLU A 156 -11.77 17.08 -3.06
CA GLU A 156 -13.01 17.42 -2.36
C GLU A 156 -14.06 16.32 -2.65
N SER A 157 -14.59 15.70 -1.61
CA SER A 157 -15.79 14.88 -1.73
C SER A 157 -16.90 15.77 -2.29
N ILE A 158 -17.58 15.32 -3.34
CA ILE A 158 -18.70 16.05 -3.93
C ILE A 158 -19.74 16.25 -2.82
N LYS A 159 -19.99 17.50 -2.44
CA LYS A 159 -21.10 17.83 -1.54
C LYS A 159 -22.39 17.55 -2.30
N ILE A 160 -23.06 16.46 -1.96
CA ILE A 160 -24.43 16.21 -2.41
C ILE A 160 -25.28 17.28 -1.73
N VAL A 161 -25.76 18.25 -2.51
CA VAL A 161 -26.72 19.24 -2.03
C VAL A 161 -28.05 18.48 -1.83
N PRO A 162 -28.65 18.47 -0.63
CA PRO A 162 -29.97 17.87 -0.48
C PRO A 162 -30.96 18.65 -1.34
N ASN A 163 -31.73 17.95 -2.18
CA ASN A 163 -32.83 18.57 -2.92
C ASN A 163 -33.85 19.08 -1.91
N SER A 164 -34.06 20.41 -1.94
CA SER A 164 -35.12 21.13 -1.24
C SER A 164 -36.51 20.59 -1.55
#